data_AF-A0A0F9ERY4-F1
#
_entry.id   AF-A0A0F9ERY4-F1
#
_cell.length_a   1.000
_cell.length_b   1.000
_cell.length_c   1.000
_cell.angle_alpha   90.00
_cell.angle_beta   90.00
_cell.angle_gamma   90.00
#
_symmetry.space_group_name_H-M   'P 1'
#
loop_
_entity.id
_entity.type
_entity.pdbx_description
1 polymer ?
#
loop_
_entity_poly.entity_id
_entity_poly.type
_entity_poly.pdbx_seq_one_letter_code
_entity_poly.pdbx_strand_id
1 'polypeptide(L)'
;SIPLTIFELLEKVFIVNGTNLKVADFGNTKIATANVASHPPDFNTVLTGDSSGAKMIVDYITALTSACVIYGKRTTVATFTSGETISGTDDDGNDIDFNMTAVAEVAPPHWYDWTVYGNSTTFGAMPAQANEGCNYNGRANLTADKDYPHQWYQSRQKMPWDWNYVSLDAQSPVAGNDADAGEVGDIIVVSIPYKDDYLIHACVNTLWVLVGDAAEGGSIVELDLTNGILSSRAWCWDNKQNLYILGTTGILKIPRGLGPPENLTALSWPNFIKDLAYNPATHRIVMGFDRIRNGIKISKTTLADGTNSCWWYDFRAEGLFPESYPEECGTYCMFYYESVDPTYSGLLEGDFDGYIRASNDDAVDDDIGLTDEAIDSYYTLGPIRMGKETKEGVFTSLLGVPAGGITVGSLTKSSDIAWKLWTAETADDLVEKLLANTSPKITGTMTALGTIRGARKRREVRGMYAGIRLGNSTIDETWSLERLQMNYKAGGRLK
;
A
#
# COMPACT_ATOMS: atom_id res chain seq x y z
N SER A 1 12.15 8.61 -8.12
CA SER A 1 12.89 8.52 -6.85
C SER A 1 12.51 7.22 -6.18
N ILE A 2 13.46 6.52 -5.54
CA ILE A 2 13.15 5.28 -4.83
C ILE A 2 12.28 5.62 -3.61
N PRO A 3 11.16 4.91 -3.38
CA PRO A 3 10.28 5.20 -2.26
C PRO A 3 10.99 4.96 -0.91
N LEU A 4 10.66 5.80 0.06
CA LEU A 4 11.07 5.60 1.45
C LEU A 4 10.32 4.38 2.01
N THR A 5 11.06 3.41 2.54
CA THR A 5 10.46 2.26 3.22
C THR A 5 10.64 2.35 4.72
N ILE A 6 9.57 2.02 5.44
CA ILE A 6 9.51 2.02 6.90
C ILE A 6 8.90 0.72 7.39
N PHE A 7 9.39 0.22 8.51
CA PHE A 7 8.80 -0.94 9.19
C PHE A 7 9.02 -0.84 10.70
N GLU A 8 8.14 -1.47 11.46
CA GLU A 8 8.25 -1.54 12.91
C GLU A 8 8.99 -2.80 13.35
N LEU A 9 9.83 -2.65 14.38
CA LEU A 9 10.49 -3.75 15.06
C LEU A 9 10.90 -3.29 16.47
N LEU A 10 10.60 -4.09 17.49
CA LEU A 10 11.02 -3.85 18.89
C LEU A 10 10.71 -2.44 19.41
N GLU A 11 9.45 -1.98 19.26
CA GLU A 11 8.98 -0.64 19.69
C GLU A 11 9.66 0.55 18.98
N LYS A 12 10.26 0.30 17.80
CA LYS A 12 10.95 1.31 16.98
C LYS A 12 10.45 1.28 15.55
N VAL A 13 10.61 2.39 14.86
CA VAL A 13 10.40 2.50 13.41
C VAL A 13 11.76 2.60 12.74
N PHE A 14 12.04 1.65 11.87
CA PHE A 14 13.22 1.62 11.02
C PHE A 14 12.89 2.25 9.67
N ILE A 15 13.82 3.06 9.17
CA ILE A 15 13.68 3.83 7.93
C ILE A 15 14.81 3.41 6.99
N VAL A 16 14.45 3.03 5.77
CA VAL A 16 15.36 2.49 4.75
C VAL A 16 15.18 3.26 3.44
N ASN A 17 16.27 3.82 2.91
CA ASN A 17 16.33 4.50 1.62
C ASN A 17 17.78 4.69 1.16
N GLY A 18 18.36 3.64 0.58
CA GLY A 18 19.74 3.59 0.13
C GLY A 18 20.70 3.78 1.30
N THR A 19 21.58 4.77 1.20
CA THR A 19 22.52 5.12 2.28
C THR A 19 21.86 5.72 3.53
N ASN A 20 20.57 6.06 3.46
CA ASN A 20 19.86 6.69 4.58
C ASN A 20 19.14 5.62 5.40
N LEU A 21 19.86 5.03 6.34
CA LEU A 21 19.33 4.09 7.32
C LEU A 21 19.16 4.80 8.67
N LYS A 22 17.93 4.91 9.16
CA LYS A 22 17.61 5.65 10.40
C LYS A 22 16.69 4.85 11.31
N VAL A 23 16.73 5.19 12.60
CA VAL A 23 15.81 4.67 13.61
C VAL A 23 15.06 5.82 14.26
N ALA A 24 13.75 5.69 14.38
CA ALA A 24 12.92 6.46 15.30
C ALA A 24 12.54 5.56 16.48
N ASP A 25 13.01 5.91 17.66
CA ASP A 25 12.93 5.11 18.87
C ASP A 25 11.99 5.76 19.88
N PHE A 26 10.91 5.06 20.20
CA PHE A 26 9.85 5.55 21.07
C PHE A 26 9.89 4.92 22.47
N GLY A 27 10.68 3.87 22.67
CA GLY A 27 10.68 3.07 23.90
C GLY A 27 11.87 3.35 24.81
N ASN A 28 13.04 3.64 24.24
CA ASN A 28 14.27 3.75 25.02
C ASN A 28 14.49 5.12 25.62
N THR A 29 15.04 5.14 26.83
CA THR A 29 15.70 6.33 27.36
C THR A 29 17.14 6.39 26.86
N LYS A 30 17.71 7.60 26.88
CA LYS A 30 19.07 7.86 26.40
C LYS A 30 19.93 8.42 27.53
N ILE A 31 21.08 7.79 27.74
CA ILE A 31 22.18 8.34 28.55
C ILE A 31 23.44 8.51 27.67
N ALA A 32 24.39 9.30 28.13
CA ALA A 32 25.65 9.51 27.40
C ALA A 32 26.83 9.51 28.36
N THR A 33 27.95 8.94 27.93
CA THR A 33 29.23 8.95 28.63
C THR A 33 30.33 9.49 27.73
N ALA A 34 31.34 10.12 28.32
CA ALA A 34 32.53 10.55 27.60
C ALA A 34 33.49 9.38 27.30
N ASN A 35 33.36 8.26 28.03
CA ASN A 35 34.15 7.05 27.84
C ASN A 35 33.45 5.86 28.50
N VAL A 36 33.17 4.81 27.72
CA VAL A 36 32.54 3.57 28.21
C VAL A 36 33.55 2.56 28.81
N ALA A 37 34.79 2.99 29.01
CA ALA A 37 35.89 2.21 29.58
C ALA A 37 36.23 0.96 28.75
N SER A 38 36.83 -0.06 29.39
CA SER A 38 37.34 -1.28 28.72
C SER A 38 36.28 -2.35 28.49
N HIS A 39 35.16 -2.30 29.20
CA HIS A 39 34.07 -3.25 29.10
C HIS A 39 32.79 -2.47 28.77
N PRO A 40 32.54 -2.15 27.49
CA PRO A 40 31.27 -1.57 27.08
C PRO A 40 30.13 -2.52 27.46
N PRO A 41 28.94 -1.99 27.83
CA PRO A 41 27.79 -2.84 28.06
C PRO A 41 27.36 -3.54 26.78
N ASP A 42 26.96 -4.80 26.91
CA ASP A 42 26.39 -5.57 25.82
C ASP A 42 24.89 -5.35 25.69
N PHE A 43 24.35 -5.90 24.60
CA PHE A 43 22.91 -6.00 24.43
C PHE A 43 22.29 -6.79 25.58
N ASN A 44 21.17 -6.30 26.13
CA ASN A 44 20.48 -6.80 27.31
C ASN A 44 21.20 -6.66 28.67
N THR A 45 22.39 -6.03 28.71
CA THR A 45 23.02 -5.74 30.00
C THR A 45 22.16 -4.81 30.85
N VAL A 46 22.06 -5.11 32.15
CA VAL A 46 21.36 -4.24 33.11
C VAL A 46 22.36 -3.23 33.67
N LEU A 47 22.10 -1.95 33.41
CA LEU A 47 22.83 -0.84 34.00
C LEU A 47 22.07 -0.27 35.20
N THR A 48 22.81 0.09 36.25
CA THR A 48 22.28 0.69 37.48
C THR A 48 22.98 2.02 37.75
N GLY A 49 22.20 3.05 38.06
CA GLY A 49 22.72 4.34 38.52
C GLY A 49 23.01 4.26 40.01
N ASP A 50 24.27 4.46 40.40
CA ASP A 50 24.71 4.23 41.77
C ASP A 50 24.06 5.20 42.77
N SER A 51 23.78 6.43 42.33
CA SER A 51 23.18 7.45 43.18
C SER A 51 21.65 7.47 43.08
N SER A 52 21.12 7.33 41.86
CA SER A 52 19.68 7.38 41.61
C SER A 52 18.95 6.08 41.91
N GLY A 53 19.65 4.93 41.85
CA GLY A 53 19.04 3.61 41.83
C GLY A 53 18.21 3.33 40.56
N ALA A 54 18.32 4.20 39.54
CA ALA A 54 17.69 3.99 38.24
C ALA A 54 18.28 2.73 37.57
N LYS A 55 17.46 2.00 36.82
CA LYS A 55 17.91 0.81 36.08
C LYS A 55 17.38 0.84 34.66
N MET A 56 18.22 0.40 33.72
CA MET A 56 17.84 0.20 32.32
C MET A 56 18.43 -1.09 31.77
N ILE A 57 17.75 -1.69 30.80
CA ILE A 57 18.27 -2.78 29.99
C ILE A 57 18.80 -2.16 28.70
N VAL A 58 20.08 -2.36 28.40
CA VAL A 58 20.74 -1.82 27.22
C VAL A 58 20.22 -2.47 25.96
N ASP A 59 19.94 -1.65 24.96
CA ASP A 59 19.37 -2.05 23.68
C ASP A 59 20.31 -1.67 22.53
N TYR A 60 20.88 -0.46 22.55
CA TYR A 60 21.83 -0.01 21.54
C TYR A 60 22.85 0.97 22.10
N ILE A 61 24.10 0.88 21.65
CA ILE A 61 25.16 1.86 21.95
C ILE A 61 25.86 2.32 20.67
N THR A 62 26.33 3.57 20.64
CA THR A 62 26.92 4.16 19.42
C THR A 62 28.41 3.89 19.24
N ALA A 63 29.12 3.47 20.30
CA ALA A 63 30.56 3.19 20.25
C ALA A 63 30.98 2.23 21.37
N LEU A 64 31.97 1.38 21.10
CA LEU A 64 32.56 0.45 22.09
C LEU A 64 33.76 1.02 22.85
N THR A 65 34.47 2.01 22.31
CA THR A 65 35.76 2.49 22.85
C THR A 65 35.93 4.01 22.71
N SER A 66 34.90 4.78 23.09
CA SER A 66 34.98 6.24 23.09
C SER A 66 33.82 6.86 23.86
N ALA A 67 33.63 8.17 23.71
CA ALA A 67 32.34 8.78 24.00
C ALA A 67 31.24 8.02 23.26
N CYS A 68 30.19 7.67 23.99
CA CYS A 68 29.09 6.89 23.46
C CYS A 68 27.77 7.37 24.02
N VAL A 69 26.73 7.15 23.23
CA VAL A 69 25.34 7.28 23.63
C VAL A 69 24.80 5.87 23.82
N ILE A 70 24.09 5.66 24.92
CA ILE A 70 23.52 4.37 25.32
C ILE A 70 22.00 4.55 25.35
N TYR A 71 21.32 3.69 24.60
CA TYR A 71 19.88 3.60 24.52
C TYR A 71 19.44 2.32 25.22
N GLY A 72 18.40 2.41 26.04
CA GLY A 72 17.84 1.24 26.68
C GLY A 72 16.53 1.49 27.38
N LYS A 73 15.85 0.40 27.72
CA LYS A 73 14.53 0.43 28.33
C LYS A 73 14.67 0.55 29.84
N ARG A 74 14.23 1.68 30.40
CA ARG A 74 14.21 1.90 31.85
C ARG A 74 13.23 0.94 32.52
N THR A 75 13.70 0.22 33.55
CA THR A 75 12.92 -0.80 34.28
C THR A 75 12.44 -0.33 35.64
N THR A 76 12.89 0.85 36.09
CA THR A 76 12.46 1.48 37.34
C THR A 76 11.80 2.84 37.09
N VAL A 77 11.14 3.35 38.12
CA VAL A 77 10.52 4.70 38.10
C VAL A 77 11.57 5.79 38.36
N ALA A 78 12.69 5.44 39.01
CA ALA A 78 13.81 6.34 39.23
C ALA A 78 14.50 6.67 37.91
N THR A 79 14.99 7.91 37.82
CA THR A 79 15.58 8.50 36.62
C THR A 79 17.08 8.68 36.80
N PHE A 80 17.89 8.38 35.79
CA PHE A 80 19.34 8.62 35.89
C PHE A 80 19.65 10.12 36.04
N THR A 81 20.55 10.44 36.97
CA THR A 81 20.96 11.80 37.31
C THR A 81 22.24 12.20 36.59
N SER A 82 22.38 13.50 36.36
CA SER A 82 23.55 14.06 35.66
C SER A 82 24.85 13.72 36.39
N GLY A 83 25.84 13.23 35.64
CA GLY A 83 27.18 12.96 36.15
C GLY A 83 27.31 11.75 37.07
N GLU A 84 26.26 10.94 37.26
CA GLU A 84 26.35 9.79 38.16
C GLU A 84 27.17 8.64 37.56
N THR A 85 27.71 7.82 38.46
CA THR A 85 28.39 6.56 38.10
C THR A 85 27.36 5.51 37.76
N ILE A 86 27.61 4.79 36.67
CA ILE A 86 26.80 3.71 36.15
C ILE A 86 27.58 2.42 36.28
N SER A 87 26.96 1.46 36.95
CA SER A 87 27.52 0.13 37.18
C SER A 87 26.69 -0.96 36.50
N GLY A 88 27.34 -2.06 36.15
CA GLY A 88 26.72 -3.24 35.57
C GLY A 88 27.68 -4.42 35.49
N THR A 89 27.21 -5.54 34.96
CA THR A 89 28.04 -6.71 34.65
C THR A 89 27.65 -7.20 33.26
N ASP A 90 28.64 -7.40 32.39
CA ASP A 90 28.41 -7.99 31.06
C ASP A 90 28.14 -9.50 31.14
N ASP A 91 27.91 -10.14 30.00
CA ASP A 91 27.61 -11.58 29.94
C ASP A 91 28.84 -12.48 30.21
N ASP A 92 30.04 -11.95 29.97
CA ASP A 92 31.33 -12.55 30.31
C ASP A 92 31.70 -12.41 31.81
N GLY A 93 30.93 -11.63 32.57
CA GLY A 93 31.12 -11.43 34.01
C GLY A 93 32.12 -10.32 34.36
N ASN A 94 32.49 -9.46 33.41
CA ASN A 94 33.30 -8.28 33.66
C ASN A 94 32.46 -7.15 34.25
N ASP A 95 33.09 -6.38 35.14
CA ASP A 95 32.47 -5.19 35.71
C ASP A 95 32.45 -4.05 34.67
N ILE A 96 31.26 -3.48 34.49
CA ILE A 96 31.02 -2.26 33.73
C ILE A 96 30.95 -1.11 34.73
N ASP A 97 31.80 -0.11 34.52
CA ASP A 97 31.85 1.09 35.35
C ASP A 97 32.22 2.30 34.50
N PHE A 98 31.31 3.28 34.40
CA PHE A 98 31.57 4.55 33.74
C PHE A 98 30.75 5.68 34.36
N ASN A 99 31.22 6.92 34.17
CA ASN A 99 30.48 8.10 34.60
C ASN A 99 29.64 8.67 33.46
N MET A 100 28.38 8.98 33.73
CA MET A 100 27.57 9.77 32.81
C MET A 100 28.19 11.15 32.57
N THR A 101 27.93 11.70 31.41
CA THR A 101 28.16 13.12 31.14
C THR A 101 27.34 13.98 32.12
N ALA A 102 27.65 15.28 32.19
CA ALA A 102 26.92 16.24 33.02
C ALA A 102 25.50 16.56 32.49
N VAL A 103 24.85 15.59 31.83
CA VAL A 103 23.48 15.65 31.32
C VAL A 103 22.73 14.45 31.92
N ALA A 104 21.55 14.71 32.48
CA ALA A 104 20.67 13.65 32.98
C ALA A 104 20.13 12.80 31.80
N GLU A 105 19.46 11.68 32.10
CA GLU A 105 18.81 10.91 31.04
C GLU A 105 17.81 11.76 30.23
N VAL A 106 17.63 11.39 28.97
CA VAL A 106 16.66 11.99 28.07
C VAL A 106 15.57 10.97 27.78
N ALA A 107 14.31 11.40 27.91
CA ALA A 107 13.15 10.58 27.59
C ALA A 107 12.92 10.47 26.07
N PRO A 108 12.31 9.37 25.58
CA PRO A 108 11.93 9.23 24.17
C PRO A 108 10.91 10.30 23.74
N PRO A 109 10.75 10.57 22.43
CA PRO A 109 11.36 9.86 21.29
C PRO A 109 12.79 10.28 20.95
N HIS A 110 13.50 9.40 20.25
CA HIS A 110 14.86 9.63 19.75
C HIS A 110 14.99 9.30 18.27
N TRP A 111 15.91 9.98 17.58
CA TRP A 111 16.25 9.73 16.18
C TRP A 111 17.76 9.62 16.03
N TYR A 112 18.20 8.56 15.35
CA TYR A 112 19.63 8.29 15.15
C TYR A 112 19.87 7.44 13.88
N ASP A 113 21.14 7.36 13.49
CA ASP A 113 21.58 6.52 12.38
C ASP A 113 21.47 5.04 12.76
N TRP A 114 20.91 4.23 11.86
CA TRP A 114 20.90 2.79 12.04
C TRP A 114 22.25 2.23 11.59
N THR A 115 23.07 1.87 12.57
CA THR A 115 24.37 1.23 12.35
C THR A 115 24.45 -0.06 13.15
N VAL A 116 25.48 -0.86 12.89
CA VAL A 116 25.79 -2.02 13.72
C VAL A 116 26.11 -1.60 15.16
N TYR A 117 25.95 -2.54 16.10
CA TYR A 117 26.09 -2.28 17.53
C TYR A 117 27.49 -1.72 17.85
N GLY A 118 27.54 -0.59 18.56
CA GLY A 118 28.79 0.09 18.90
C GLY A 118 29.61 0.57 17.70
N ASN A 119 29.02 0.61 16.50
CA ASN A 119 29.71 0.88 15.23
C ASN A 119 30.97 0.02 15.07
N SER A 120 30.90 -1.25 15.50
CA SER A 120 32.03 -2.18 15.54
C SER A 120 31.87 -3.29 14.51
N THR A 121 32.97 -3.64 13.85
CA THR A 121 33.03 -4.76 12.89
C THR A 121 32.76 -6.12 13.53
N THR A 122 32.84 -6.23 14.87
CA THR A 122 32.46 -7.46 15.60
C THR A 122 30.99 -7.82 15.40
N PHE A 123 30.13 -6.82 15.16
CA PHE A 123 28.71 -7.00 14.88
C PHE A 123 28.40 -6.97 13.38
N GLY A 124 29.43 -7.20 12.55
CA GLY A 124 29.31 -7.29 11.10
C GLY A 124 29.16 -5.94 10.40
N ALA A 125 28.49 -5.98 9.24
CA ALA A 125 28.26 -4.81 8.40
C ALA A 125 26.87 -4.88 7.77
N MET A 126 26.20 -3.73 7.75
CA MET A 126 24.92 -3.57 7.07
C MET A 126 25.10 -3.37 5.56
N PRO A 127 24.10 -3.71 4.73
CA PRO A 127 24.11 -3.37 3.32
C PRO A 127 24.18 -1.85 3.11
N ALA A 128 24.98 -1.41 2.13
CA ALA A 128 25.29 0.01 1.94
C ALA A 128 24.18 0.77 1.20
N GLN A 129 23.38 0.09 0.38
CA GLN A 129 22.37 0.71 -0.49
C GLN A 129 21.00 0.01 -0.41
N ALA A 130 20.66 -0.62 0.71
CA ALA A 130 19.34 -1.24 0.89
C ALA A 130 18.21 -0.19 0.74
N ASN A 131 17.18 -0.53 -0.03
CA ASN A 131 16.06 0.36 -0.29
C ASN A 131 14.73 -0.15 0.27
N GLU A 132 14.67 -1.43 0.61
CA GLU A 132 13.48 -2.05 1.16
C GLU A 132 13.80 -2.77 2.45
N GLY A 133 12.79 -2.83 3.33
CA GLY A 133 12.93 -3.51 4.60
C GLY A 133 11.60 -3.92 5.20
N CYS A 134 11.62 -5.00 5.98
CA CYS A 134 10.47 -5.49 6.72
C CYS A 134 10.92 -6.25 7.97
N ASN A 135 10.00 -6.44 8.91
CA ASN A 135 10.19 -7.38 10.01
C ASN A 135 9.82 -8.80 9.54
N TYR A 136 10.72 -9.75 9.76
CA TYR A 136 10.46 -11.17 9.53
C TYR A 136 11.08 -11.99 10.66
N ASN A 137 10.26 -12.81 11.35
CA ASN A 137 10.68 -13.65 12.48
C ASN A 137 11.48 -12.90 13.58
N GLY A 138 11.15 -11.63 13.83
CA GLY A 138 11.87 -10.78 14.80
C GLY A 138 13.26 -10.32 14.34
N ARG A 139 13.54 -10.42 13.03
CA ARG A 139 14.75 -9.92 12.37
C ARG A 139 14.37 -8.71 11.53
N ALA A 140 15.30 -7.76 11.43
CA ALA A 140 15.24 -6.76 10.40
C ALA A 140 15.70 -7.40 9.09
N ASN A 141 14.80 -7.52 8.12
CA ASN A 141 15.11 -8.03 6.79
C ASN A 141 15.29 -6.85 5.84
N LEU A 142 16.44 -6.75 5.16
CA LEU A 142 16.77 -5.72 4.19
C LEU A 142 16.97 -6.32 2.80
N THR A 143 16.43 -5.65 1.78
CA THR A 143 16.49 -6.06 0.36
C THR A 143 16.59 -4.85 -0.57
N ALA A 144 16.57 -5.12 -1.88
CA ALA A 144 16.69 -4.11 -2.93
C ALA A 144 17.96 -3.27 -2.80
N ASP A 145 19.07 -3.92 -2.41
CA ASP A 145 20.40 -3.30 -2.45
C ASP A 145 20.78 -3.05 -3.91
N LYS A 146 21.09 -1.80 -4.24
CA LYS A 146 21.46 -1.41 -5.60
C LYS A 146 22.76 -2.07 -6.08
N ASP A 147 23.69 -2.31 -5.17
CA ASP A 147 24.99 -2.90 -5.49
C ASP A 147 24.88 -4.43 -5.60
N TYR A 148 23.91 -5.03 -4.87
CA TYR A 148 23.64 -6.47 -4.85
C TYR A 148 22.13 -6.77 -4.98
N PRO A 149 21.54 -6.61 -6.17
CA PRO A 149 20.08 -6.61 -6.36
C PRO A 149 19.38 -7.97 -6.14
N HIS A 150 20.14 -9.06 -6.14
CA HIS A 150 19.67 -10.45 -5.91
C HIS A 150 19.72 -10.85 -4.43
N GLN A 151 20.33 -10.01 -3.61
CA GLN A 151 20.69 -10.31 -2.25
C GLN A 151 19.61 -9.86 -1.27
N TRP A 152 19.49 -10.64 -0.21
CA TRP A 152 18.68 -10.32 0.95
C TRP A 152 19.52 -10.52 2.22
N TYR A 153 19.21 -9.72 3.23
CA TYR A 153 19.98 -9.68 4.47
C TYR A 153 19.03 -9.68 5.65
N GLN A 154 19.35 -10.44 6.69
CA GLN A 154 18.60 -10.51 7.94
C GLN A 154 19.53 -10.27 9.12
N SER A 155 19.14 -9.36 10.00
CA SER A 155 19.83 -9.16 11.29
C SER A 155 19.71 -10.40 12.17
N ARG A 156 20.49 -10.45 13.25
CA ARG A 156 20.28 -11.41 14.35
C ARG A 156 18.85 -11.31 14.85
N GLN A 157 18.28 -12.44 15.24
CA GLN A 157 16.94 -12.48 15.81
C GLN A 157 16.87 -11.65 17.08
N LYS A 158 15.89 -10.74 17.17
CA LYS A 158 15.67 -9.81 18.31
C LYS A 158 16.81 -8.81 18.57
N MET A 159 17.82 -8.73 17.71
CA MET A 159 18.92 -7.77 17.82
C MET A 159 19.20 -7.12 16.46
N PRO A 160 18.47 -6.06 16.06
CA PRO A 160 18.55 -5.43 14.74
C PRO A 160 19.87 -4.69 14.45
N TRP A 161 20.81 -4.70 15.40
CA TRP A 161 22.13 -4.08 15.29
C TRP A 161 23.27 -5.10 15.10
N ASP A 162 22.96 -6.40 15.06
CA ASP A 162 23.94 -7.45 14.76
C ASP A 162 23.71 -8.04 13.36
N TRP A 163 24.72 -7.89 12.53
CA TRP A 163 24.80 -8.27 11.13
C TRP A 163 26.06 -9.10 10.85
N ASN A 164 26.61 -9.77 11.88
CA ASN A 164 27.78 -10.62 11.78
C ASN A 164 27.48 -12.00 11.15
N TYR A 165 27.42 -12.05 9.81
CA TYR A 165 27.04 -13.24 9.03
C TYR A 165 27.96 -14.46 9.16
N VAL A 166 29.10 -14.35 9.85
CA VAL A 166 29.96 -15.52 10.15
C VAL A 166 29.56 -16.28 11.42
N SER A 167 28.55 -15.80 12.14
CA SER A 167 28.01 -16.49 13.33
C SER A 167 27.27 -17.76 12.92
N LEU A 168 27.40 -18.84 13.70
CA LEU A 168 26.88 -20.17 13.34
C LEU A 168 25.83 -20.73 14.33
N ASP A 169 25.15 -19.85 15.08
CA ASP A 169 24.06 -20.23 15.98
C ASP A 169 22.68 -20.12 15.31
N ALA A 170 21.64 -20.73 15.89
CA ALA A 170 20.29 -20.75 15.31
C ALA A 170 19.64 -19.36 15.17
N GLN A 171 20.13 -18.35 15.90
CA GLN A 171 19.62 -16.98 15.84
C GLN A 171 20.54 -16.04 15.04
N SER A 172 21.61 -16.59 14.46
CA SER A 172 22.63 -15.84 13.72
C SER A 172 22.03 -14.98 12.61
N PRO A 173 22.58 -13.79 12.34
CA PRO A 173 22.22 -13.02 11.16
C PRO A 173 22.54 -13.80 9.88
N VAL A 174 21.76 -13.56 8.83
CA VAL A 174 21.82 -14.35 7.60
C VAL A 174 21.90 -13.44 6.38
N ALA A 175 22.68 -13.83 5.39
CA ALA A 175 22.75 -13.19 4.08
C ALA A 175 22.56 -14.27 3.02
N GLY A 176 21.80 -14.00 1.95
CA GLY A 176 21.49 -14.97 0.88
C GLY A 176 22.72 -15.69 0.32
N ASN A 177 23.79 -14.96 -0.01
CA ASN A 177 25.08 -15.50 -0.46
C ASN A 177 25.82 -16.40 0.56
N ASP A 178 25.53 -16.28 1.85
CA ASP A 178 26.19 -17.01 2.94
C ASP A 178 25.27 -18.07 3.59
N ALA A 179 24.01 -18.15 3.15
CA ALA A 179 23.00 -19.07 3.63
C ALA A 179 22.83 -20.28 2.69
N ASP A 180 22.47 -21.43 3.25
CA ASP A 180 22.08 -22.60 2.45
C ASP A 180 20.86 -22.31 1.54
N ALA A 181 20.01 -21.36 1.95
CA ALA A 181 18.86 -20.90 1.20
C ALA A 181 19.24 -20.20 -0.13
N GLY A 182 20.43 -19.60 -0.21
CA GLY A 182 20.95 -18.95 -1.41
C GLY A 182 20.36 -17.58 -1.74
N GLU A 183 20.84 -17.02 -2.84
CA GLU A 183 20.34 -15.77 -3.44
C GLU A 183 19.06 -16.01 -4.25
N VAL A 184 18.30 -14.94 -4.48
CA VAL A 184 17.12 -14.99 -5.35
C VAL A 184 17.54 -14.81 -6.81
N GLY A 185 17.00 -15.63 -7.71
CA GLY A 185 17.41 -15.65 -9.13
C GLY A 185 17.03 -14.42 -9.97
N ASP A 186 16.45 -13.38 -9.37
CA ASP A 186 15.96 -12.17 -10.03
C ASP A 186 16.12 -10.96 -9.09
N ILE A 187 15.95 -9.75 -9.62
CA ILE A 187 16.11 -8.50 -8.87
C ILE A 187 14.95 -8.33 -7.91
N ILE A 188 15.24 -8.28 -6.60
CA ILE A 188 14.22 -8.13 -5.55
C ILE A 188 13.71 -6.68 -5.57
N VAL A 189 12.39 -6.52 -5.75
CA VAL A 189 11.70 -5.21 -5.70
C VAL A 189 11.14 -4.93 -4.32
N VAL A 190 10.60 -5.95 -3.64
CA VAL A 190 10.12 -5.86 -2.25
C VAL A 190 10.08 -7.23 -1.59
N SER A 191 10.27 -7.25 -0.28
CA SER A 191 10.00 -8.41 0.56
C SER A 191 8.70 -8.21 1.34
N ILE A 192 7.78 -9.16 1.24
CA ILE A 192 6.45 -9.10 1.83
C ILE A 192 6.36 -10.19 2.90
N PRO A 193 6.36 -9.82 4.20
CA PRO A 193 6.20 -10.81 5.26
C PRO A 193 4.78 -11.36 5.24
N TYR A 194 4.66 -12.68 5.39
CA TYR A 194 3.38 -13.38 5.50
C TYR A 194 3.36 -14.27 6.74
N LYS A 195 2.74 -13.74 7.80
CA LYS A 195 2.77 -14.33 9.14
C LYS A 195 4.23 -14.55 9.57
N ASP A 196 4.46 -15.56 10.39
CA ASP A 196 5.77 -15.84 10.97
C ASP A 196 6.62 -16.78 10.09
N ASP A 197 5.99 -17.57 9.20
CA ASP A 197 6.63 -18.69 8.52
C ASP A 197 7.11 -18.41 7.09
N TYR A 198 6.61 -17.32 6.47
CA TYR A 198 6.85 -17.05 5.05
C TYR A 198 7.28 -15.61 4.81
N LEU A 199 8.29 -15.46 3.95
CA LEU A 199 8.71 -14.16 3.42
C LEU A 199 8.72 -14.23 1.89
N ILE A 200 7.87 -13.45 1.24
CA ILE A 200 7.76 -13.45 -0.22
C ILE A 200 8.71 -12.41 -0.77
N HIS A 201 9.66 -12.83 -1.61
CA HIS A 201 10.50 -11.94 -2.40
C HIS A 201 9.84 -11.71 -3.76
N ALA A 202 9.18 -10.57 -3.89
CA ALA A 202 8.58 -10.15 -5.15
C ALA A 202 9.64 -9.44 -6.00
N CYS A 203 9.98 -10.04 -7.13
CA CYS A 203 11.04 -9.59 -8.01
C CYS A 203 10.47 -8.89 -9.25
N VAL A 204 11.34 -8.47 -10.16
CA VAL A 204 10.93 -7.78 -11.40
C VAL A 204 10.08 -8.67 -12.30
N ASN A 205 10.42 -9.96 -12.43
CA ASN A 205 9.72 -10.91 -13.31
C ASN A 205 9.29 -12.21 -12.61
N THR A 206 9.69 -12.42 -11.36
CA THR A 206 9.45 -13.67 -10.62
C THR A 206 8.98 -13.41 -9.19
N LEU A 207 8.35 -14.40 -8.59
CA LEU A 207 7.98 -14.44 -7.17
C LEU A 207 8.64 -15.65 -6.52
N TRP A 208 9.31 -15.41 -5.40
CA TRP A 208 9.95 -16.43 -4.59
C TRP A 208 9.44 -16.34 -3.16
N VAL A 209 9.51 -17.43 -2.42
CA VAL A 209 9.17 -17.44 -0.99
C VAL A 209 10.26 -18.13 -0.20
N LEU A 210 10.78 -17.45 0.81
CA LEU A 210 11.55 -18.04 1.89
C LEU A 210 10.58 -18.66 2.89
N VAL A 211 10.75 -19.95 3.14
CA VAL A 211 9.96 -20.74 4.10
C VAL A 211 10.82 -21.04 5.32
N GLY A 212 10.34 -20.66 6.51
CA GLY A 212 11.02 -20.88 7.79
C GLY A 212 12.15 -19.88 8.09
N ASP A 213 12.96 -20.18 9.10
CA ASP A 213 14.14 -19.38 9.44
C ASP A 213 15.35 -19.83 8.60
N ALA A 214 15.93 -18.92 7.84
CA ALA A 214 17.07 -19.23 6.99
C ALA A 214 18.32 -19.64 7.79
N ALA A 215 18.44 -19.24 9.06
CA ALA A 215 19.53 -19.67 9.94
C ALA A 215 19.36 -21.13 10.41
N GLU A 216 18.16 -21.71 10.30
CA GLU A 216 17.80 -23.02 10.84
C GLU A 216 17.15 -23.92 9.77
N GLY A 217 17.76 -24.00 8.59
CA GLY A 217 17.33 -24.92 7.52
C GLY A 217 16.11 -24.45 6.72
N GLY A 218 15.78 -23.16 6.79
CA GLY A 218 14.83 -22.51 5.89
C GLY A 218 15.27 -22.63 4.42
N SER A 219 14.31 -22.55 3.51
CA SER A 219 14.57 -22.73 2.07
C SER A 219 13.82 -21.71 1.25
N ILE A 220 14.43 -21.28 0.15
CA ILE A 220 13.78 -20.44 -0.86
C ILE A 220 13.19 -21.36 -1.92
N VAL A 221 11.89 -21.21 -2.15
CA VAL A 221 11.17 -21.93 -3.19
C VAL A 221 10.50 -20.95 -4.14
N GLU A 222 10.36 -21.39 -5.38
CA GLU A 222 9.66 -20.64 -6.41
C GLU A 222 8.15 -20.62 -6.13
N LEU A 223 7.54 -19.43 -6.25
CA LEU A 223 6.09 -19.26 -6.24
C LEU A 223 5.55 -19.07 -7.67
N ASP A 224 6.22 -18.24 -8.47
CA ASP A 224 5.88 -18.00 -9.88
C ASP A 224 7.09 -17.49 -10.67
N LEU A 225 7.38 -18.09 -11.81
CA LEU A 225 8.49 -17.75 -12.69
C LEU A 225 8.13 -16.77 -13.82
N THR A 226 6.87 -16.35 -13.90
CA THR A 226 6.35 -15.58 -15.04
C THR A 226 5.83 -14.20 -14.66
N ASN A 227 5.62 -13.95 -13.36
CA ASN A 227 5.06 -12.72 -12.85
C ASN A 227 5.99 -12.11 -11.81
N GLY A 228 6.25 -10.81 -11.95
CA GLY A 228 6.88 -10.00 -10.92
C GLY A 228 5.96 -8.89 -10.43
N ILE A 229 6.45 -8.02 -9.55
CA ILE A 229 5.72 -6.86 -9.02
C ILE A 229 6.18 -5.56 -9.71
N LEU A 230 5.26 -4.64 -9.97
CA LEU A 230 5.60 -3.38 -10.64
C LEU A 230 6.27 -2.34 -9.71
N SER A 231 5.92 -2.31 -8.43
CA SER A 231 6.40 -1.29 -7.48
C SER A 231 6.41 -1.87 -6.06
N SER A 232 7.29 -1.40 -5.19
CA SER A 232 7.43 -1.96 -3.84
C SER A 232 6.20 -1.78 -2.94
N ARG A 233 5.29 -0.87 -3.30
CA ARG A 233 3.99 -0.66 -2.62
C ARG A 233 2.79 -1.14 -3.43
N ALA A 234 3.02 -1.89 -4.51
CA ALA A 234 1.97 -2.44 -5.37
C ALA A 234 1.44 -3.79 -4.87
N TRP A 235 1.16 -3.87 -3.56
CA TRP A 235 0.60 -5.06 -2.94
C TRP A 235 -0.23 -4.72 -1.70
N CYS A 236 -1.17 -5.58 -1.34
CA CYS A 236 -1.93 -5.49 -0.09
C CYS A 236 -2.53 -6.83 0.32
N TRP A 237 -2.84 -6.99 1.61
CA TRP A 237 -3.55 -8.15 2.16
C TRP A 237 -5.05 -7.87 2.30
N ASP A 238 -5.88 -8.85 1.98
CA ASP A 238 -7.31 -8.82 2.35
C ASP A 238 -7.59 -9.41 3.74
N ASN A 239 -8.85 -9.31 4.16
CA ASN A 239 -9.35 -9.89 5.42
C ASN A 239 -9.33 -11.43 5.46
N LYS A 240 -9.09 -12.10 4.33
CA LYS A 240 -9.02 -13.56 4.20
C LYS A 240 -7.58 -14.06 4.08
N GLN A 241 -6.59 -13.18 4.23
CA GLN A 241 -5.17 -13.49 4.12
C GLN A 241 -4.74 -13.91 2.70
N ASN A 242 -5.43 -13.40 1.68
CA ASN A 242 -4.96 -13.45 0.30
C ASN A 242 -4.08 -12.23 0.03
N LEU A 243 -2.99 -12.45 -0.70
CA LEU A 243 -2.13 -11.37 -1.17
C LEU A 243 -2.60 -10.91 -2.54
N TYR A 244 -2.76 -9.61 -2.70
CA TYR A 244 -2.98 -9.00 -4.00
C TYR A 244 -1.72 -8.26 -4.40
N ILE A 245 -1.29 -8.45 -5.64
CA ILE A 245 -0.12 -7.79 -6.22
C ILE A 245 -0.52 -7.21 -7.57
N LEU A 246 -0.14 -5.97 -7.84
CA LEU A 246 -0.14 -5.49 -9.21
C LEU A 246 1.19 -5.89 -9.87
N GLY A 247 1.11 -6.92 -10.69
CA GLY A 247 2.26 -7.53 -11.33
C GLY A 247 2.43 -7.16 -12.79
N THR A 248 3.41 -7.80 -13.43
CA THR A 248 3.77 -7.57 -14.84
C THR A 248 2.72 -8.01 -15.85
N THR A 249 1.76 -8.86 -15.46
CA THR A 249 0.66 -9.33 -16.34
C THR A 249 -0.71 -8.80 -15.95
N GLY A 250 -0.86 -8.18 -14.79
CA GLY A 250 -2.16 -7.75 -14.29
C GLY A 250 -2.26 -7.68 -12.77
N ILE A 251 -3.49 -7.59 -12.27
CA ILE A 251 -3.76 -7.75 -10.84
C ILE A 251 -3.80 -9.24 -10.53
N LEU A 252 -2.87 -9.68 -9.68
CA LEU A 252 -2.73 -11.06 -9.26
C LEU A 252 -3.27 -11.22 -7.85
N LYS A 253 -4.01 -12.30 -7.64
CA LYS A 253 -4.43 -12.78 -6.33
C LYS A 253 -3.70 -14.07 -6.01
N ILE A 254 -2.92 -14.06 -4.95
CA ILE A 254 -2.26 -15.25 -4.41
C ILE A 254 -3.11 -15.70 -3.22
N PRO A 255 -3.72 -16.90 -3.29
CA PRO A 255 -4.60 -17.36 -2.23
C PRO A 255 -3.82 -17.62 -0.94
N ARG A 256 -4.53 -17.57 0.19
CA ARG A 256 -4.01 -18.01 1.48
C ARG A 256 -3.27 -19.36 1.36
N GLY A 257 -2.08 -19.43 1.93
CA GLY A 257 -1.22 -20.62 1.84
C GLY A 257 -0.34 -20.67 0.58
N LEU A 258 -0.24 -19.56 -0.16
CA LEU A 258 0.69 -19.38 -1.27
C LEU A 258 0.47 -20.39 -2.41
N GLY A 259 -0.81 -20.61 -2.75
CA GLY A 259 -1.17 -21.35 -3.96
C GLY A 259 -0.84 -20.58 -5.24
N PRO A 260 -1.13 -21.18 -6.43
CA PRO A 260 -0.81 -20.56 -7.70
C PRO A 260 -1.50 -19.19 -7.86
N PRO A 261 -0.81 -18.15 -8.37
CA PRO A 261 -1.41 -16.84 -8.61
C PRO A 261 -2.56 -16.89 -9.63
N GLU A 262 -3.65 -16.17 -9.34
CA GLU A 262 -4.80 -15.97 -10.24
C GLU A 262 -4.80 -14.54 -10.78
N ASN A 263 -4.85 -14.37 -12.11
CA ASN A 263 -4.90 -13.05 -12.74
C ASN A 263 -6.36 -12.58 -12.92
N LEU A 264 -6.73 -11.52 -12.20
CA LEU A 264 -8.09 -10.97 -12.16
C LEU A 264 -8.42 -10.08 -13.36
N THR A 265 -7.39 -9.56 -14.03
CA THR A 265 -7.54 -8.64 -15.18
C THR A 265 -7.42 -9.34 -16.54
N ALA A 266 -6.94 -10.57 -16.58
CA ALA A 266 -6.63 -11.26 -17.84
C ALA A 266 -7.83 -11.38 -18.79
N LEU A 267 -9.05 -11.57 -18.26
CA LEU A 267 -10.26 -11.68 -19.05
C LEU A 267 -10.97 -10.33 -19.25
N SER A 268 -11.05 -9.53 -18.20
CA SER A 268 -11.82 -8.29 -18.16
C SER A 268 -11.10 -7.14 -18.86
N TRP A 269 -9.77 -7.06 -18.72
CA TRP A 269 -8.94 -6.02 -19.30
C TRP A 269 -7.54 -6.56 -19.67
N PRO A 270 -7.42 -7.32 -20.77
CA PRO A 270 -6.15 -7.99 -21.14
C PRO A 270 -4.96 -7.04 -21.35
N ASN A 271 -5.22 -5.80 -21.79
CA ASN A 271 -4.18 -4.80 -22.04
C ASN A 271 -3.92 -3.88 -20.83
N PHE A 272 -4.43 -4.20 -19.65
CA PHE A 272 -4.37 -3.32 -18.48
C PHE A 272 -2.95 -2.82 -18.17
N ILE A 273 -1.94 -3.69 -18.19
CA ILE A 273 -0.54 -3.29 -17.91
C ILE A 273 0.03 -2.34 -18.98
N LYS A 274 -0.34 -2.54 -20.25
CA LYS A 274 0.06 -1.64 -21.32
C LYS A 274 -0.61 -0.28 -21.17
N ASP A 275 -1.90 -0.27 -20.85
CA ASP A 275 -2.71 0.94 -20.70
C ASP A 275 -2.35 1.71 -19.43
N LEU A 276 -1.90 1.00 -18.38
CA LEU A 276 -1.33 1.57 -17.17
C LEU A 276 -0.12 2.48 -17.48
N ALA A 277 0.63 2.17 -18.54
CA ALA A 277 1.80 2.93 -19.01
C ALA A 277 2.78 3.26 -17.85
N TYR A 278 3.04 2.26 -17.01
CA TYR A 278 3.89 2.41 -15.84
C TYR A 278 5.35 2.70 -16.23
N ASN A 279 5.99 3.60 -15.48
CA ASN A 279 7.41 3.90 -15.60
C ASN A 279 7.98 4.06 -14.18
N PRO A 280 8.89 3.18 -13.74
CA PRO A 280 9.42 3.21 -12.38
C PRO A 280 10.24 4.47 -12.05
N ALA A 281 10.70 5.23 -13.05
CA ALA A 281 11.44 6.46 -12.82
C ALA A 281 10.54 7.64 -12.43
N THR A 282 9.32 7.68 -12.98
CA THR A 282 8.40 8.83 -12.90
C THR A 282 7.11 8.54 -12.15
N HIS A 283 6.71 7.27 -12.04
CA HIS A 283 5.45 6.87 -11.44
C HIS A 283 5.69 6.09 -10.14
N ARG A 284 4.78 6.28 -9.19
CA ARG A 284 4.63 5.47 -7.99
C ARG A 284 3.32 4.72 -8.07
N ILE A 285 3.33 3.44 -7.70
CA ILE A 285 2.11 2.66 -7.54
C ILE A 285 1.96 2.24 -6.09
N VAL A 286 0.77 2.46 -5.56
CA VAL A 286 0.36 2.08 -4.20
C VAL A 286 -0.94 1.29 -4.26
N MET A 287 -1.02 0.23 -3.46
CA MET A 287 -2.25 -0.53 -3.24
C MET A 287 -2.64 -0.50 -1.76
N GLY A 288 -3.94 -0.41 -1.51
CA GLY A 288 -4.50 -0.42 -0.16
C GLY A 288 -5.80 -1.20 -0.13
N PHE A 289 -5.93 -2.12 0.82
CA PHE A 289 -7.19 -2.82 1.08
C PHE A 289 -8.03 -2.02 2.09
N ASP A 290 -9.23 -1.64 1.67
CA ASP A 290 -10.20 -0.98 2.53
C ASP A 290 -11.19 -2.02 3.05
N ARG A 291 -11.15 -2.25 4.37
CA ARG A 291 -11.97 -3.25 5.04
C ARG A 291 -13.44 -2.86 5.15
N ILE A 292 -13.74 -1.55 5.15
CA ILE A 292 -15.10 -1.04 5.31
C ILE A 292 -15.85 -1.15 3.99
N ARG A 293 -15.24 -0.63 2.92
CA ARG A 293 -15.83 -0.68 1.56
C ARG A 293 -15.60 -2.03 0.86
N ASN A 294 -14.76 -2.89 1.45
CA ASN A 294 -14.47 -4.26 1.01
C ASN A 294 -13.98 -4.31 -0.45
N GLY A 295 -12.88 -3.60 -0.70
CA GLY A 295 -12.22 -3.57 -2.00
C GLY A 295 -10.79 -3.07 -1.90
N ILE A 296 -10.12 -3.01 -3.05
CA ILE A 296 -8.73 -2.58 -3.15
C ILE A 296 -8.68 -1.29 -3.94
N LYS A 297 -8.09 -0.25 -3.34
CA LYS A 297 -7.69 0.96 -4.03
C LYS A 297 -6.31 0.76 -4.64
N ILE A 298 -6.17 1.14 -5.90
CA ILE A 298 -4.93 1.10 -6.67
C ILE A 298 -4.70 2.51 -7.19
N SER A 299 -3.56 3.12 -6.86
CA SER A 299 -3.22 4.46 -7.33
C SER A 299 -1.88 4.44 -8.04
N LYS A 300 -1.84 5.00 -9.25
CA LYS A 300 -0.61 5.32 -9.99
C LYS A 300 -0.47 6.84 -10.00
N THR A 301 0.54 7.35 -9.30
CA THR A 301 0.79 8.79 -9.15
C THR A 301 2.09 9.19 -9.84
N THR A 302 2.06 10.29 -10.58
CA THR A 302 3.25 10.90 -11.19
C THR A 302 4.00 11.72 -10.14
N LEU A 303 5.29 11.44 -10.00
CA LEU A 303 6.10 11.97 -8.90
C LEU A 303 6.38 13.48 -8.99
N ALA A 304 6.28 14.05 -10.19
CA ALA A 304 6.67 15.44 -10.45
C ALA A 304 5.55 16.44 -10.09
N ASP A 305 4.30 16.05 -10.28
CA ASP A 305 3.13 16.93 -10.28
C ASP A 305 1.92 16.36 -9.51
N GLY A 306 1.92 15.08 -9.15
CA GLY A 306 0.79 14.45 -8.46
C GLY A 306 -0.32 13.95 -9.39
N THR A 307 -0.20 14.16 -10.72
CA THR A 307 -1.19 13.65 -11.68
C THR A 307 -1.33 12.13 -11.50
N ASN A 308 -2.56 11.66 -11.29
CA ASN A 308 -2.84 10.30 -10.89
C ASN A 308 -3.82 9.57 -11.83
N SER A 309 -3.75 8.24 -11.78
CA SER A 309 -4.75 7.35 -12.32
C SER A 309 -5.08 6.32 -11.26
N CYS A 310 -6.35 6.23 -10.89
CA CYS A 310 -6.78 5.39 -9.78
C CYS A 310 -7.77 4.33 -10.28
N TRP A 311 -7.81 3.22 -9.56
CA TRP A 311 -8.77 2.15 -9.78
C TRP A 311 -9.24 1.59 -8.45
N TRP A 312 -10.52 1.26 -8.40
CA TRP A 312 -11.15 0.55 -7.33
C TRP A 312 -11.54 -0.86 -7.79
N TYR A 313 -10.97 -1.87 -7.16
CA TYR A 313 -11.40 -3.25 -7.35
C TYR A 313 -12.41 -3.64 -6.27
N ASP A 314 -13.67 -3.75 -6.64
CA ASP A 314 -14.77 -4.10 -5.73
C ASP A 314 -14.93 -5.62 -5.64
N PHE A 315 -14.77 -6.18 -4.43
CA PHE A 315 -14.92 -7.61 -4.21
C PHE A 315 -16.38 -8.10 -4.30
N ARG A 316 -17.36 -7.19 -4.22
CA ARG A 316 -18.80 -7.54 -4.30
C ARG A 316 -19.24 -7.72 -5.74
N ALA A 317 -18.70 -6.89 -6.63
CA ALA A 317 -18.98 -6.92 -8.06
C ALA A 317 -17.95 -7.74 -8.85
N GLU A 318 -16.81 -8.06 -8.25
CA GLU A 318 -15.63 -8.65 -8.92
C GLU A 318 -15.24 -7.84 -10.16
N GLY A 319 -15.24 -6.51 -9.99
CA GLY A 319 -15.06 -5.54 -11.06
C GLY A 319 -13.98 -4.52 -10.73
N LEU A 320 -13.23 -4.11 -11.75
CA LEU A 320 -12.27 -3.03 -11.67
C LEU A 320 -12.88 -1.75 -12.26
N PHE A 321 -12.99 -0.71 -11.44
CA PHE A 321 -13.61 0.55 -11.79
C PHE A 321 -12.53 1.64 -11.83
N PRO A 322 -12.37 2.38 -12.93
CA PRO A 322 -11.48 3.53 -12.95
C PRO A 322 -12.05 4.66 -12.10
N GLU A 323 -11.19 5.31 -11.34
CA GLU A 323 -11.47 6.49 -10.53
C GLU A 323 -10.53 7.63 -10.96
N SER A 324 -10.94 8.86 -10.71
CA SER A 324 -10.14 10.06 -11.01
C SER A 324 -10.21 10.98 -9.81
N TYR A 325 -9.07 11.55 -9.45
CA TYR A 325 -8.93 12.46 -8.34
C TYR A 325 -8.15 13.70 -8.80
N PRO A 326 -8.31 14.85 -8.13
CA PRO A 326 -7.46 16.01 -8.31
C PRO A 326 -5.97 15.67 -8.19
N GLU A 327 -5.10 16.48 -8.78
CA GLU A 327 -3.64 16.24 -8.79
C GLU A 327 -3.05 16.33 -7.37
N GLU A 328 -3.60 17.21 -6.54
CA GLU A 328 -3.27 17.39 -5.14
C GLU A 328 -3.52 16.12 -4.31
N CYS A 329 -4.52 15.33 -4.70
CA CYS A 329 -4.94 14.07 -4.08
C CYS A 329 -4.17 12.86 -4.63
N GLY A 330 -3.08 13.07 -5.39
CA GLY A 330 -2.24 11.98 -5.87
C GLY A 330 -1.64 11.17 -4.72
N THR A 331 -2.07 9.92 -4.54
CA THR A 331 -1.68 9.09 -3.39
C THR A 331 -0.23 8.60 -3.46
N TYR A 332 0.52 8.76 -2.35
CA TYR A 332 1.91 8.34 -2.21
C TYR A 332 2.10 7.17 -1.23
N CYS A 333 1.17 6.97 -0.31
CA CYS A 333 1.10 5.84 0.59
C CYS A 333 -0.35 5.57 1.02
N MET A 334 -0.63 4.33 1.38
CA MET A 334 -1.93 3.91 1.91
C MET A 334 -1.71 3.07 3.16
N PHE A 335 -2.53 3.29 4.18
CA PHE A 335 -2.47 2.55 5.43
C PHE A 335 -3.87 2.42 6.03
N TYR A 336 -4.29 1.20 6.33
CA TYR A 336 -5.56 0.99 7.01
C TYR A 336 -5.39 1.22 8.52
N TYR A 337 -5.99 2.28 9.05
CA TYR A 337 -5.97 2.56 10.48
C TYR A 337 -7.12 1.82 11.17
N GLU A 338 -6.75 0.88 12.04
CA GLU A 338 -7.69 0.16 12.88
C GLU A 338 -7.80 0.87 14.23
N SER A 339 -8.96 1.50 14.47
CA SER A 339 -9.27 2.23 15.69
C SER A 339 -10.23 1.42 16.56
N VAL A 340 -10.10 1.58 17.89
CA VAL A 340 -11.08 1.05 18.86
C VAL A 340 -12.45 1.68 18.64
N ASP A 341 -12.48 2.93 18.22
CA ASP A 341 -13.68 3.61 17.78
C ASP A 341 -13.78 3.50 16.24
N PRO A 342 -14.78 2.75 15.72
CA PRO A 342 -14.95 2.52 14.29
C PRO A 342 -15.08 3.80 13.46
N THR A 343 -15.54 4.91 14.06
CA THR A 343 -15.68 6.19 13.35
C THR A 343 -14.34 6.77 12.90
N TYR A 344 -13.25 6.42 13.57
CA TYR A 344 -11.90 6.81 13.16
C TYR A 344 -11.18 5.73 12.36
N SER A 345 -11.81 4.58 12.12
CA SER A 345 -11.20 3.51 11.31
C SER A 345 -11.42 3.77 9.82
N GLY A 346 -10.42 3.45 9.00
CA GLY A 346 -10.52 3.64 7.56
C GLY A 346 -9.20 3.45 6.84
N LEU A 347 -9.28 3.38 5.51
CA LEU A 347 -8.09 3.45 4.66
C LEU A 347 -7.63 4.91 4.59
N LEU A 348 -6.48 5.19 5.19
CA LEU A 348 -5.83 6.49 5.13
C LEU A 348 -4.93 6.55 3.89
N GLU A 349 -4.95 7.70 3.23
CA GLU A 349 -4.21 8.01 2.02
C GLU A 349 -3.31 9.20 2.32
N GLY A 350 -2.00 9.02 2.16
CA GLY A 350 -1.05 10.13 2.25
C GLY A 350 -0.79 10.68 0.86
N ASP A 351 -1.12 11.95 0.64
CA ASP A 351 -1.20 12.53 -0.70
C ASP A 351 -0.03 13.48 -1.02
N PHE A 352 0.06 13.87 -2.28
CA PHE A 352 1.15 14.69 -2.83
C PHE A 352 1.33 16.03 -2.11
N ASP A 353 0.21 16.66 -1.72
CA ASP A 353 0.19 17.94 -1.03
C ASP A 353 0.53 17.88 0.47
N GLY A 354 0.76 16.67 1.00
CA GLY A 354 1.14 16.43 2.39
C GLY A 354 -0.04 16.26 3.35
N TYR A 355 -1.28 16.26 2.85
CA TYR A 355 -2.44 15.93 3.66
C TYR A 355 -2.63 14.40 3.77
N ILE A 356 -3.34 14.00 4.81
CA ILE A 356 -3.83 12.63 4.98
C ILE A 356 -5.33 12.67 4.77
N ARG A 357 -5.82 11.92 3.78
CA ARG A 357 -7.24 11.83 3.43
C ARG A 357 -7.78 10.43 3.68
N ALA A 358 -9.09 10.36 3.79
CA ALA A 358 -9.85 9.11 3.83
C ALA A 358 -11.13 9.32 3.02
N SER A 359 -11.63 8.28 2.39
CA SER A 359 -12.89 8.38 1.65
C SER A 359 -14.07 8.54 2.60
N ASN A 360 -15.02 9.40 2.21
CA ASN A 360 -16.26 9.62 2.93
C ASN A 360 -17.45 9.22 2.05
N ASP A 361 -18.14 8.14 2.42
CA ASP A 361 -19.27 7.60 1.65
C ASP A 361 -20.52 8.52 1.69
N ASP A 362 -20.56 9.49 2.62
CA ASP A 362 -21.64 10.48 2.73
C ASP A 362 -21.35 11.80 1.99
N ALA A 363 -20.13 11.97 1.46
CA ALA A 363 -19.76 13.14 0.68
C ALA A 363 -20.50 13.18 -0.66
N VAL A 364 -20.81 14.37 -1.13
CA VAL A 364 -21.59 14.63 -2.36
C VAL A 364 -20.80 15.46 -3.38
N ASP A 365 -19.58 15.80 -3.01
CA ASP A 365 -18.59 16.61 -3.68
C ASP A 365 -17.19 16.13 -3.27
N ASP A 366 -16.19 16.45 -4.08
CA ASP A 366 -14.79 16.17 -3.81
C ASP A 366 -14.13 17.40 -3.18
N ASP A 367 -13.45 17.20 -2.06
CA ASP A 367 -12.64 18.23 -1.41
C ASP A 367 -11.29 18.37 -2.14
N ILE A 368 -11.09 19.50 -2.82
CA ILE A 368 -9.82 19.85 -3.48
C ILE A 368 -8.93 20.77 -2.62
N GLY A 369 -9.21 20.85 -1.31
CA GLY A 369 -8.48 21.59 -0.30
C GLY A 369 -9.20 22.85 0.18
N LEU A 370 -9.22 23.90 -0.65
CA LEU A 370 -9.86 25.19 -0.29
C LEU A 370 -11.28 25.36 -0.83
N THR A 371 -11.68 24.50 -1.77
CA THR A 371 -12.96 24.54 -2.46
C THR A 371 -13.44 23.11 -2.73
N ASP A 372 -14.72 22.98 -3.06
CA ASP A 372 -15.33 21.71 -3.41
C ASP A 372 -15.54 21.61 -4.94
N GLU A 373 -15.38 20.41 -5.49
CA GLU A 373 -15.61 20.09 -6.90
C GLU A 373 -16.72 19.03 -7.05
N ALA A 374 -17.49 19.11 -8.14
CA ALA A 374 -18.54 18.14 -8.40
C ALA A 374 -17.96 16.79 -8.87
N ILE A 375 -18.45 15.70 -8.29
CA ILE A 375 -18.07 14.33 -8.69
C ILE A 375 -18.73 13.98 -10.04
N ASP A 376 -17.96 13.76 -11.12
CA ASP A 376 -18.48 13.20 -12.40
C ASP A 376 -18.69 11.68 -12.25
N SER A 377 -19.83 11.31 -11.66
CA SER A 377 -20.22 9.92 -11.49
C SER A 377 -21.06 9.44 -12.66
N TYR A 378 -20.62 8.38 -13.33
CA TYR A 378 -21.34 7.82 -14.47
C TYR A 378 -21.22 6.31 -14.62
N TYR A 379 -22.20 5.72 -15.31
CA TYR A 379 -22.22 4.34 -15.73
C TYR A 379 -22.49 4.26 -17.23
N THR A 380 -21.65 3.51 -17.95
CA THR A 380 -21.79 3.33 -19.40
C THR A 380 -22.11 1.87 -19.72
N LEU A 381 -23.16 1.65 -20.49
CA LEU A 381 -23.63 0.33 -20.92
C LEU A 381 -23.57 0.22 -22.45
N GLY A 382 -22.86 -0.79 -22.95
CA GLY A 382 -22.71 -1.07 -24.37
C GLY A 382 -21.43 -1.86 -24.65
N PRO A 383 -21.22 -2.34 -25.89
CA PRO A 383 -22.09 -2.20 -27.05
C PRO A 383 -23.28 -3.17 -27.03
N ILE A 384 -24.51 -2.67 -27.18
CA ILE A 384 -25.73 -3.49 -27.28
C ILE A 384 -26.10 -3.64 -28.76
N ARG A 385 -26.08 -4.87 -29.28
CA ARG A 385 -26.52 -5.16 -30.64
C ARG A 385 -28.04 -5.00 -30.75
N MET A 386 -28.49 -4.05 -31.56
CA MET A 386 -29.92 -3.81 -31.83
C MET A 386 -30.37 -4.43 -33.16
N GLY A 387 -29.49 -4.44 -34.16
CA GLY A 387 -29.77 -4.93 -35.50
C GLY A 387 -29.34 -6.38 -35.73
N LYS A 388 -29.99 -7.06 -36.69
CA LYS A 388 -29.60 -8.40 -37.17
C LYS A 388 -28.96 -8.25 -38.55
N GLU A 389 -27.88 -8.98 -38.84
CA GLU A 389 -27.12 -9.01 -40.11
C GLU A 389 -27.43 -7.91 -41.15
N THR A 390 -28.55 -8.00 -41.87
CA THR A 390 -28.90 -7.10 -42.99
C THR A 390 -29.88 -5.97 -42.64
N LYS A 391 -30.24 -5.80 -41.36
CA LYS A 391 -31.23 -4.82 -40.88
C LYS A 391 -30.70 -4.05 -39.68
N GLU A 392 -30.87 -2.73 -39.75
CA GLU A 392 -30.62 -1.85 -38.61
C GLU A 392 -31.57 -2.15 -37.46
N GLY A 393 -31.15 -1.86 -36.24
CA GLY A 393 -32.07 -1.72 -35.11
C GLY A 393 -32.61 -0.30 -35.02
N VAL A 394 -33.82 -0.16 -34.49
CA VAL A 394 -34.42 1.13 -34.13
C VAL A 394 -34.64 1.11 -32.63
N PHE A 395 -33.85 1.90 -31.89
CA PHE A 395 -34.16 2.25 -30.51
C PHE A 395 -35.50 3.00 -30.49
N THR A 396 -36.41 2.69 -29.57
CA THR A 396 -37.78 3.26 -29.55
C THR A 396 -38.13 3.99 -28.27
N SER A 397 -37.64 3.51 -27.13
CA SER A 397 -37.90 4.17 -25.86
C SER A 397 -36.93 3.77 -24.76
N LEU A 398 -36.69 4.74 -23.87
CA LEU A 398 -35.95 4.60 -22.63
C LEU A 398 -36.91 4.79 -21.46
N LEU A 399 -36.80 3.95 -20.44
CA LEU A 399 -37.38 4.20 -19.13
C LEU A 399 -36.31 3.90 -18.08
N GLY A 400 -35.84 4.93 -17.40
CA GLY A 400 -35.11 4.76 -16.14
C GLY A 400 -36.02 5.03 -14.96
N VAL A 401 -35.81 4.28 -13.89
CA VAL A 401 -36.45 4.48 -12.59
C VAL A 401 -35.32 4.77 -11.60
N PRO A 402 -35.07 6.06 -11.27
CA PRO A 402 -34.14 6.42 -10.21
C PRO A 402 -34.58 5.79 -8.88
N ALA A 403 -33.62 5.38 -8.06
CA ALA A 403 -33.90 4.99 -6.68
C ALA A 403 -34.08 6.26 -5.84
N GLY A 404 -35.09 6.29 -4.97
CA GLY A 404 -35.36 7.47 -4.15
C GLY A 404 -35.96 8.67 -4.88
N GLY A 405 -36.23 9.74 -4.11
CA GLY A 405 -36.78 11.01 -4.61
C GLY A 405 -38.29 11.22 -4.40
N ILE A 406 -39.02 10.22 -3.91
CA ILE A 406 -40.36 10.38 -3.33
C ILE A 406 -40.22 10.40 -1.80
N THR A 407 -41.01 11.21 -1.10
CA THR A 407 -41.08 11.33 0.38
C THR A 407 -41.44 10.02 1.11
N VAL A 408 -41.62 8.92 0.39
CA VAL A 408 -42.04 7.61 0.89
C VAL A 408 -40.93 6.61 0.53
N GLY A 409 -40.08 6.32 1.51
CA GLY A 409 -38.93 5.43 1.38
C GLY A 409 -37.75 5.90 2.25
N SER A 410 -36.85 4.99 2.60
CA SER A 410 -35.64 5.33 3.37
C SER A 410 -34.51 5.93 2.50
N LEU A 411 -34.61 5.81 1.17
CA LEU A 411 -33.66 6.37 0.21
C LEU A 411 -34.15 7.75 -0.23
N THR A 412 -33.71 8.80 0.45
CA THR A 412 -34.13 10.19 0.21
C THR A 412 -33.16 11.00 -0.65
N LYS A 413 -31.92 10.51 -0.85
CA LYS A 413 -30.83 11.23 -1.52
C LYS A 413 -30.59 10.70 -2.94
N SER A 414 -31.41 11.13 -3.90
CA SER A 414 -31.17 10.89 -5.32
C SER A 414 -31.64 12.08 -6.11
N SER A 415 -30.74 12.62 -6.92
CA SER A 415 -30.91 13.75 -7.82
C SER A 415 -31.13 13.26 -9.24
N ASP A 416 -31.46 14.20 -10.11
CA ASP A 416 -31.77 13.93 -11.51
C ASP A 416 -30.61 13.22 -12.23
N ILE A 417 -30.93 12.23 -13.06
CA ILE A 417 -29.93 11.45 -13.81
C ILE A 417 -29.88 11.95 -15.25
N ALA A 418 -28.72 12.48 -15.67
CA ALA A 418 -28.46 12.80 -17.06
C ALA A 418 -28.22 11.50 -17.84
N TRP A 419 -28.80 11.39 -19.03
CA TRP A 419 -28.55 10.27 -19.93
C TRP A 419 -28.20 10.73 -21.34
N LYS A 420 -27.29 9.99 -21.96
CA LYS A 420 -26.80 10.20 -23.32
C LYS A 420 -26.82 8.86 -24.06
N LEU A 421 -27.31 8.84 -25.29
CA LEU A 421 -27.39 7.64 -26.12
C LEU A 421 -26.64 7.82 -27.43
N TRP A 422 -25.83 6.82 -27.78
CA TRP A 422 -25.08 6.73 -29.02
C TRP A 422 -25.54 5.53 -29.83
N THR A 423 -25.41 5.64 -31.15
CA THR A 423 -25.58 4.52 -32.08
C THR A 423 -24.45 4.50 -33.09
N ALA A 424 -24.10 3.30 -33.55
CA ALA A 424 -23.08 3.07 -34.55
C ALA A 424 -23.40 1.86 -35.44
N GLU A 425 -22.67 1.72 -36.53
CA GLU A 425 -22.79 0.59 -37.47
C GLU A 425 -21.92 -0.61 -37.05
N THR A 426 -20.77 -0.34 -36.43
CA THR A 426 -19.88 -1.36 -35.85
C THR A 426 -19.84 -1.23 -34.32
N ALA A 427 -19.44 -2.31 -33.65
CA ALA A 427 -19.24 -2.28 -32.20
C ALA A 427 -18.08 -1.35 -31.82
N ASP A 428 -16.99 -1.36 -32.60
CA ASP A 428 -15.79 -0.55 -32.33
C ASP A 428 -16.07 0.95 -32.41
N ASP A 429 -16.75 1.41 -33.47
CA ASP A 429 -17.16 2.83 -33.61
C ASP A 429 -18.09 3.27 -32.46
N LEU A 430 -18.93 2.35 -31.95
CA LEU A 430 -19.73 2.66 -30.76
C LEU A 430 -18.85 2.83 -29.53
N VAL A 431 -17.89 1.93 -29.29
CA VAL A 431 -17.00 2.00 -28.13
C VAL A 431 -16.17 3.28 -28.16
N GLU A 432 -15.61 3.66 -29.31
CA GLU A 432 -14.88 4.93 -29.48
C GLU A 432 -15.76 6.14 -29.15
N LYS A 433 -17.00 6.15 -29.63
CA LYS A 433 -17.97 7.23 -29.33
C LYS A 433 -18.35 7.29 -27.85
N LEU A 434 -18.51 6.15 -27.20
CA LEU A 434 -18.82 6.08 -25.76
C LEU A 434 -17.65 6.59 -24.92
N LEU A 435 -16.41 6.20 -25.27
CA LEU A 435 -15.19 6.66 -24.59
C LEU A 435 -14.96 8.16 -24.78
N ALA A 436 -15.14 8.68 -26.00
CA ALA A 436 -15.00 10.10 -26.29
C ALA A 436 -16.09 10.97 -25.61
N ASN A 437 -17.26 10.39 -25.28
CA ASN A 437 -18.41 11.09 -24.70
C ASN A 437 -18.88 12.32 -25.53
N THR A 438 -18.57 12.34 -26.83
CA THR A 438 -18.94 13.43 -27.74
C THR A 438 -20.08 13.04 -28.68
N SER A 439 -20.86 14.03 -29.14
CA SER A 439 -21.88 13.87 -30.19
C SER A 439 -22.93 12.76 -29.94
N PRO A 440 -23.57 12.70 -28.75
CA PRO A 440 -24.67 11.78 -28.52
C PRO A 440 -25.82 12.02 -29.50
N LYS A 441 -26.47 10.95 -29.96
CA LYS A 441 -27.62 11.06 -30.87
C LYS A 441 -28.83 11.63 -30.15
N ILE A 442 -29.00 11.29 -28.87
CA ILE A 442 -30.04 11.82 -28.02
C ILE A 442 -29.49 12.00 -26.61
N THR A 443 -29.91 13.08 -25.96
CA THR A 443 -29.69 13.32 -24.54
C THR A 443 -31.01 13.60 -23.83
N GLY A 444 -31.01 13.50 -22.51
CA GLY A 444 -32.09 13.98 -21.67
C GLY A 444 -31.81 13.75 -20.19
N THR A 445 -32.83 14.01 -19.38
CA THR A 445 -32.77 13.86 -17.93
C THR A 445 -33.90 12.94 -17.46
N MET A 446 -33.58 12.06 -16.50
CA MET A 446 -34.54 11.27 -15.73
C MET A 446 -34.73 11.96 -14.39
N THR A 447 -35.95 12.45 -14.13
CA THR A 447 -36.25 13.14 -12.89
C THR A 447 -36.29 12.18 -11.72
N ALA A 448 -35.62 12.51 -10.62
CA ALA A 448 -35.58 11.71 -9.39
C ALA A 448 -36.89 11.79 -8.60
N LEU A 449 -37.96 11.27 -9.19
CA LEU A 449 -39.28 11.12 -8.57
C LEU A 449 -39.80 9.68 -8.75
N GLY A 450 -38.90 8.71 -8.95
CA GLY A 450 -39.23 7.32 -9.26
C GLY A 450 -40.09 7.17 -10.53
N THR A 451 -41.06 6.25 -10.50
CA THR A 451 -41.91 5.96 -11.67
C THR A 451 -43.05 6.97 -11.82
N ILE A 452 -42.78 8.10 -12.49
CA ILE A 452 -43.80 9.10 -12.81
C ILE A 452 -44.43 8.91 -14.19
N ARG A 453 -45.67 9.40 -14.34
CA ARG A 453 -46.33 9.47 -15.65
C ARG A 453 -45.51 10.38 -16.57
N GLY A 454 -45.04 9.83 -17.70
CA GLY A 454 -44.17 10.56 -18.63
C GLY A 454 -42.66 10.31 -18.45
N ALA A 455 -42.25 9.47 -17.48
CA ALA A 455 -40.85 9.06 -17.31
C ALA A 455 -40.28 8.34 -18.53
N ARG A 456 -41.11 7.59 -19.27
CA ARG A 456 -40.70 6.92 -20.50
C ARG A 456 -40.46 7.92 -21.62
N LYS A 457 -39.21 8.09 -22.01
CA LYS A 457 -38.80 8.93 -23.14
C LYS A 457 -38.92 8.11 -24.42
N ARG A 458 -39.84 8.50 -25.30
CA ARG A 458 -40.04 7.87 -26.61
C ARG A 458 -39.32 8.67 -27.67
N ARG A 459 -38.25 8.11 -28.22
CA ARG A 459 -37.48 8.69 -29.31
C ARG A 459 -36.95 7.56 -30.18
N GLU A 460 -36.97 7.77 -31.48
CA GLU A 460 -36.47 6.78 -32.44
C GLU A 460 -35.06 7.14 -32.90
N VAL A 461 -34.10 6.21 -32.73
CA VAL A 461 -32.74 6.32 -33.26
C VAL A 461 -32.38 5.01 -33.95
N ARG A 462 -31.69 5.10 -35.08
CA ARG A 462 -31.28 3.94 -35.86
C ARG A 462 -29.80 3.64 -35.68
N GLY A 463 -29.45 2.36 -35.77
CA GLY A 463 -28.08 1.88 -35.76
C GLY A 463 -28.02 0.36 -35.57
N MET A 464 -26.86 -0.23 -35.82
CA MET A 464 -26.65 -1.66 -35.55
C MET A 464 -26.38 -1.91 -34.08
N TYR A 465 -25.65 -1.00 -33.44
CA TYR A 465 -25.32 -1.04 -32.03
C TYR A 465 -25.81 0.24 -31.33
N ALA A 466 -26.20 0.11 -30.06
CA ALA A 466 -26.48 1.23 -29.18
C ALA A 466 -25.67 1.14 -27.89
N GLY A 467 -25.34 2.31 -27.36
CA GLY A 467 -24.73 2.46 -26.06
C GLY A 467 -25.37 3.62 -25.32
N ILE A 468 -25.40 3.54 -24.00
CA ILE A 468 -25.99 4.55 -23.14
C ILE A 468 -25.05 4.88 -21.99
N ARG A 469 -24.89 6.17 -21.69
CA ARG A 469 -24.23 6.66 -20.47
C ARG A 469 -25.28 7.32 -19.60
N LEU A 470 -25.29 6.96 -18.33
CA LEU A 470 -26.09 7.55 -17.27
C LEU A 470 -25.13 8.20 -16.27
N GLY A 471 -25.48 9.34 -15.69
CA GLY A 471 -24.62 9.95 -14.68
C GLY A 471 -25.14 11.28 -14.14
N ASN A 472 -24.39 11.83 -13.21
CA ASN A 472 -24.57 13.17 -12.65
C ASN A 472 -23.16 13.76 -12.39
N SER A 473 -23.02 15.06 -12.62
CA SER A 473 -21.77 15.81 -12.44
C SER A 473 -22.05 17.21 -11.86
N THR A 474 -23.12 17.33 -11.06
CA THR A 474 -23.53 18.56 -10.39
C THR A 474 -23.02 18.51 -8.95
N ILE A 475 -22.56 19.64 -8.42
CA ILE A 475 -22.16 19.77 -7.02
C ILE A 475 -23.35 19.48 -6.09
N ASP A 476 -23.11 18.92 -4.90
CA ASP A 476 -24.12 18.57 -3.91
C ASP A 476 -25.17 17.53 -4.35
N GLU A 477 -24.94 16.80 -5.45
CA GLU A 477 -25.91 15.86 -6.01
C GLU A 477 -25.39 14.41 -6.02
N THR A 478 -26.21 13.49 -5.49
CA THR A 478 -26.00 12.03 -5.62
C THR A 478 -27.02 11.43 -6.55
N TRP A 479 -26.76 10.25 -7.13
CA TRP A 479 -27.76 9.58 -7.94
C TRP A 479 -27.76 8.07 -7.73
N SER A 480 -28.94 7.47 -7.90
CA SER A 480 -29.08 6.02 -7.84
C SER A 480 -30.17 5.55 -8.80
N LEU A 481 -30.04 4.33 -9.33
CA LEU A 481 -30.93 3.79 -10.34
C LEU A 481 -31.38 2.37 -9.98
N GLU A 482 -32.69 2.17 -9.84
CA GLU A 482 -33.27 0.83 -9.57
C GLU A 482 -33.42 0.01 -10.85
N ARG A 483 -33.81 0.67 -11.94
CA ARG A 483 -34.18 -0.04 -13.16
C ARG A 483 -33.95 0.79 -14.40
N LEU A 484 -33.26 0.18 -15.37
CA LEU A 484 -33.16 0.66 -16.74
C LEU A 484 -33.91 -0.28 -17.69
N GLN A 485 -34.82 0.26 -18.49
CA GLN A 485 -35.49 -0.47 -19.57
C GLN A 485 -35.27 0.23 -20.90
N MET A 486 -34.69 -0.51 -21.84
CA MET A 486 -34.44 -0.06 -23.21
C MET A 486 -35.26 -0.91 -24.17
N ASN A 487 -36.11 -0.27 -24.98
CA ASN A 487 -36.89 -0.97 -26.01
C ASN A 487 -36.33 -0.64 -27.39
N TYR A 488 -36.02 -1.66 -28.18
CA TYR A 488 -35.64 -1.54 -29.58
C TYR A 488 -36.43 -2.52 -30.43
N LYS A 489 -36.57 -2.22 -31.72
CA LYS A 489 -37.25 -3.06 -32.73
C LYS A 489 -36.37 -3.21 -33.96
N ALA A 490 -36.63 -4.23 -34.77
CA ALA A 490 -35.98 -4.35 -36.08
C ALA A 490 -36.39 -3.19 -37.00
N GLY A 491 -35.41 -2.61 -37.66
CA GLY A 491 -35.55 -1.54 -38.65
C GLY A 491 -35.52 -2.02 -40.10
N GLY A 492 -35.30 -1.07 -41.00
CA GLY A 492 -35.13 -1.32 -42.43
C GLY A 492 -33.78 -1.95 -42.77
N ARG A 493 -33.54 -2.20 -44.07
CA ARG A 493 -32.22 -2.65 -44.55
C ARG A 493 -31.14 -1.64 -44.15
N LEU A 494 -29.97 -2.15 -43.76
CA LEU A 494 -28.75 -1.35 -43.65
C LEU A 494 -28.53 -0.62 -44.98
N LYS A 495 -28.28 0.70 -44.92
CA LYS A 495 -28.05 1.49 -46.14
C LYS A 495 -26.65 1.29 -46.69
#